data_AF-A0A7X2J1E1-F1
#
_entry.id   AF-A0A7X2J1E1-F1
#
_cell.length_a   1.000
_cell.length_b   1.000
_cell.length_c   1.000
_cell.angle_alpha   90.00
_cell.angle_beta   90.00
_cell.angle_gamma   90.00
#
_symmetry.space_group_name_H-M   'P 1'
#
loop_
_entity.id
_entity.type
_entity.pdbx_description
1 polymer ?
#
loop_
_entity_poly.entity_id
_entity_poly.type
_entity_poly.pdbx_seq_one_letter_code
_entity_poly.pdbx_strand_id
1 'polypeptide(L)'
;MTLLLSACTYSEEDIQEYSGIIGDGKTMGYEYIVTKEENRLSWKVGYKGDMTTIEEKSDNKDELQYFMMAVNNSKLILSKLIISLSYFLIVAFISFFLYKKNRKIFIDGAIVIVFTSFIAIYIAIDASVDLSIALQDLKLHYLRLTK
;
A
#
# COMPACT_ATOMS: atom_id res chain seq x y z
N MET A 1 -20.30 -35.56 -36.38
CA MET A 1 -19.70 -35.04 -35.14
C MET A 1 -18.27 -34.65 -35.47
N THR A 2 -18.08 -33.44 -35.93
CA THR A 2 -16.80 -32.90 -36.44
C THR A 2 -16.04 -32.29 -35.25
N LEU A 3 -14.91 -32.89 -34.90
CA LEU A 3 -13.96 -32.36 -33.92
C LEU A 3 -13.24 -31.16 -34.56
N LEU A 4 -13.53 -29.95 -34.10
CA LEU A 4 -12.71 -28.77 -34.39
C LEU A 4 -11.52 -28.79 -33.42
N LEU A 5 -10.38 -29.25 -33.92
CA LEU A 5 -9.08 -29.02 -33.28
C LEU A 5 -8.71 -27.55 -33.51
N SER A 6 -8.98 -26.71 -32.52
CA SER A 6 -8.47 -25.34 -32.50
C SER A 6 -6.99 -25.38 -32.11
N ALA A 7 -6.12 -25.44 -33.11
CA ALA A 7 -4.70 -25.20 -32.92
C ALA A 7 -4.48 -23.69 -32.83
N CYS A 8 -4.12 -23.16 -31.66
CA CYS A 8 -3.63 -21.80 -31.55
C CYS A 8 -2.23 -21.74 -32.17
N THR A 9 -2.14 -21.25 -33.40
CA THR A 9 -0.88 -20.84 -34.00
C THR A 9 -0.39 -19.61 -33.25
N TYR A 10 0.64 -19.78 -32.40
CA TYR A 10 1.39 -18.63 -31.89
C TYR A 10 2.13 -18.01 -33.08
N SER A 11 1.64 -16.87 -33.58
CA SER A 11 2.43 -16.03 -34.49
C SER A 11 3.45 -15.26 -33.66
N GLU A 12 4.73 -15.37 -34.03
CA GLU A 12 5.88 -14.68 -33.44
C GLU A 12 5.91 -13.15 -33.71
N GLU A 13 4.80 -12.53 -34.14
CA GLU A 13 4.77 -11.14 -34.64
C GLU A 13 4.28 -10.08 -33.65
N ASP A 14 3.88 -10.42 -32.42
CA ASP A 14 3.42 -9.43 -31.43
C ASP A 14 4.34 -9.34 -30.20
N ILE A 15 5.63 -9.09 -30.39
CA ILE A 15 6.45 -8.43 -29.35
C ILE A 15 6.43 -6.93 -29.62
N GLN A 16 5.24 -6.33 -29.59
CA GLN A 16 5.13 -4.89 -29.55
C GLN A 16 5.68 -4.46 -28.18
N GLU A 17 6.87 -3.89 -28.18
CA GLU A 17 7.57 -3.50 -26.96
C GLU A 17 6.70 -2.48 -26.20
N TYR A 18 6.14 -2.91 -25.07
CA TYR A 18 5.17 -2.11 -24.31
C TYR A 18 5.82 -0.80 -23.83
N SER A 19 5.27 0.31 -24.32
CA SER A 19 5.61 1.66 -23.87
C SER A 19 4.48 2.21 -23.00
N GLY A 20 4.73 2.42 -21.72
CA GLY A 20 3.69 2.84 -20.78
C GLY A 20 4.10 2.73 -19.31
N ILE A 21 3.17 3.07 -18.43
CA ILE A 21 3.36 2.96 -16.97
C ILE A 21 3.29 1.49 -16.58
N ILE A 22 4.39 0.95 -16.05
CA ILE A 22 4.49 -0.45 -15.60
C ILE A 22 4.32 -0.61 -14.09
N GLY A 23 4.33 0.50 -13.35
CA GLY A 23 4.05 0.47 -11.92
C GLY A 23 3.91 1.87 -11.35
N ASP A 24 3.01 2.03 -10.39
CA ASP A 24 2.82 3.26 -9.65
C ASP A 24 2.49 2.97 -8.19
N GLY A 25 2.83 3.92 -7.32
CA GLY A 25 2.52 3.81 -5.91
C GLY A 25 2.49 5.17 -5.26
N LYS A 26 1.58 5.33 -4.30
CA LYS A 26 1.41 6.57 -3.54
C LYS A 26 1.05 6.27 -2.09
N THR A 27 1.76 6.88 -1.16
CA THR A 27 1.49 6.78 0.28
C THR A 27 2.02 7.99 1.02
N MET A 28 1.24 8.55 1.94
CA MET A 28 1.68 9.64 2.85
C MET A 28 2.44 10.80 2.18
N GLY A 29 2.05 11.16 0.96
CA GLY A 29 2.65 12.23 0.17
C GLY A 29 3.84 11.81 -0.68
N TYR A 30 4.38 10.61 -0.52
CA TYR A 30 5.39 10.05 -1.42
C TYR A 30 4.73 9.30 -2.56
N GLU A 31 5.34 9.39 -3.73
CA GLU A 31 4.83 8.75 -4.94
C GLU A 31 5.97 8.30 -5.87
N TYR A 32 5.74 7.20 -6.58
CA TYR A 32 6.55 6.79 -7.70
C TYR A 32 5.70 6.41 -8.90
N ILE A 33 6.23 6.61 -10.10
CA ILE A 33 5.68 6.10 -11.36
C ILE A 33 6.83 5.56 -12.18
N VAL A 34 6.77 4.29 -12.55
CA VAL A 34 7.73 3.61 -13.42
C VAL A 34 7.16 3.56 -14.82
N THR A 35 7.84 4.17 -15.77
CA THR A 35 7.47 4.18 -17.19
C THR A 35 8.54 3.42 -17.97
N LYS A 36 8.10 2.48 -18.79
CA LYS A 36 8.95 1.83 -19.78
C LYS A 36 8.72 2.49 -21.12
N GLU A 37 9.79 2.91 -21.79
CA GLU A 37 9.76 3.40 -23.17
C GLU A 37 10.84 2.62 -23.94
N GLU A 38 10.41 1.84 -24.93
CA GLU A 38 11.27 0.87 -25.64
C GLU A 38 12.04 0.00 -24.62
N ASN A 39 13.37 0.10 -24.62
CA ASN A 39 14.25 -0.68 -23.74
C ASN A 39 14.79 0.13 -22.55
N ARG A 40 14.18 1.29 -22.25
CA ARG A 40 14.59 2.20 -21.16
C ARG A 40 13.51 2.27 -20.08
N LEU A 41 13.96 2.29 -18.83
CA LEU A 41 13.10 2.51 -17.67
C LEU A 41 13.35 3.92 -17.12
N SER A 42 12.26 4.67 -16.95
CA SER A 42 12.28 5.98 -16.32
C SER A 42 11.36 5.98 -15.10
N TRP A 43 11.82 6.65 -14.06
CA TRP A 43 11.14 6.73 -12.78
C TRP A 43 10.78 8.18 -12.51
N LYS A 44 9.52 8.45 -12.24
CA LYS A 44 9.11 9.68 -11.56
C LYS A 44 9.04 9.38 -10.08
N VAL A 45 9.83 10.07 -9.28
CA VAL A 45 9.86 9.95 -7.83
C VAL A 45 9.43 11.29 -7.25
N GLY A 46 8.55 11.30 -6.26
CA GLY A 46 8.04 12.55 -5.74
C GLY A 46 7.66 12.55 -4.27
N TYR A 47 7.59 13.76 -3.73
CA TYR A 47 7.12 14.06 -2.39
C TYR A 47 6.23 15.31 -2.42
N LYS A 48 5.01 15.19 -1.89
CA LYS A 48 4.00 16.26 -1.79
C LYS A 48 3.71 16.98 -3.11
N GLY A 49 3.79 16.26 -4.23
CA GLY A 49 3.51 16.77 -5.57
C GLY A 49 4.74 17.31 -6.31
N ASP A 50 5.88 17.45 -5.64
CA ASP A 50 7.15 17.74 -6.30
C ASP A 50 7.71 16.44 -6.87
N MET A 51 7.85 16.38 -8.19
CA MET A 51 8.26 15.18 -8.93
C MET A 51 9.60 15.39 -9.62
N THR A 52 10.54 14.46 -9.44
CA THR A 52 11.78 14.36 -10.20
C THR A 52 11.72 13.16 -11.14
N THR A 53 12.20 13.33 -12.36
CA THR A 53 12.32 12.23 -13.32
C THR A 53 13.76 11.74 -13.35
N ILE A 54 13.96 10.44 -13.19
CA ILE A 54 15.25 9.77 -13.07
C ILE A 54 15.27 8.62 -14.09
N GLU A 55 16.29 8.57 -14.95
CA GLU A 55 16.53 7.41 -15.82
C GLU A 55 17.16 6.29 -14.98
N GLU A 56 16.63 5.07 -15.07
CA GLU A 56 17.20 3.91 -14.38
C GLU A 56 18.55 3.54 -15.00
N LYS A 57 19.56 3.41 -14.15
CA LYS A 57 20.93 3.05 -14.49
C LYS A 57 21.46 2.06 -13.45
N SER A 58 22.57 1.39 -13.75
CA SER A 58 23.14 0.38 -12.84
C SER A 58 23.54 0.92 -11.47
N ASP A 59 23.78 2.22 -11.36
CA ASP A 59 24.19 2.91 -10.12
C ASP A 59 23.03 3.28 -9.20
N ASN A 60 21.83 3.51 -9.74
CA ASN A 60 20.65 3.97 -8.98
C ASN A 60 19.50 2.95 -8.92
N LYS A 61 19.58 1.85 -9.67
CA LYS A 61 18.54 0.82 -9.76
C LYS A 61 18.11 0.28 -8.40
N ASP A 62 19.06 -0.08 -7.55
CA ASP A 62 18.76 -0.66 -6.25
C ASP A 62 18.02 0.33 -5.35
N GLU A 63 18.45 1.60 -5.35
CA GLU A 63 17.82 2.67 -4.56
C GLU A 63 16.39 2.96 -5.03
N LEU A 64 16.13 2.92 -6.35
CA LEU A 64 14.79 3.05 -6.92
C LEU A 64 13.88 1.87 -6.51
N GLN A 65 14.40 0.64 -6.54
CA GLN A 65 13.67 -0.55 -6.10
C GLN A 65 13.37 -0.51 -4.59
N TYR A 66 14.33 -0.07 -3.76
CA TYR A 66 14.11 0.13 -2.33
C TYR A 66 13.06 1.20 -2.06
N PHE A 67 13.10 2.32 -2.79
CA PHE A 67 12.07 3.35 -2.68
C PHE A 67 10.67 2.81 -3.04
N MET A 68 10.54 2.07 -4.14
CA MET A 68 9.31 1.39 -4.53
C MET A 68 8.79 0.47 -3.42
N MET A 69 9.67 -0.39 -2.90
CA MET A 69 9.32 -1.33 -1.84
C MET A 69 8.90 -0.61 -0.56
N ALA A 70 9.60 0.46 -0.17
CA ALA A 70 9.27 1.27 0.99
C ALA A 70 7.89 1.95 0.85
N VAL A 71 7.58 2.51 -0.33
CA VAL A 71 6.27 3.11 -0.63
C VAL A 71 5.16 2.06 -0.52
N ASN A 72 5.35 0.90 -1.12
CA ASN A 72 4.35 -0.16 -1.10
C ASN A 72 4.15 -0.77 0.29
N ASN A 73 5.23 -1.01 1.03
CA ASN A 73 5.17 -1.48 2.42
C ASN A 73 4.46 -0.46 3.32
N SER A 74 4.80 0.82 3.21
CA SER A 74 4.14 1.88 3.98
C SER A 74 2.64 1.97 3.65
N LYS A 75 2.24 1.76 2.39
CA LYS A 75 0.84 1.70 1.98
C LYS A 75 0.08 0.52 2.61
N LEU A 76 0.71 -0.65 2.69
CA LEU A 76 0.14 -1.82 3.35
C LEU A 76 -0.02 -1.59 4.86
N ILE A 77 1.01 -1.05 5.52
CA ILE A 77 0.96 -0.75 6.96
C ILE A 77 -0.11 0.32 7.26
N LEU A 78 -0.20 1.36 6.44
CA LEU A 78 -1.26 2.37 6.55
C LEU A 78 -2.65 1.73 6.40
N SER A 79 -2.82 0.80 5.46
CA SER A 79 -4.09 0.09 5.29
C SER A 79 -4.44 -0.75 6.54
N LYS A 80 -3.46 -1.47 7.11
CA LYS A 80 -3.60 -2.20 8.39
C LYS A 80 -4.05 -1.26 9.51
N LEU A 81 -3.44 -0.08 9.62
CA LEU A 81 -3.81 0.94 10.62
C LEU A 81 -5.25 1.44 10.42
N ILE A 82 -5.64 1.79 9.19
CA ILE A 82 -6.99 2.28 8.87
C ILE A 82 -8.04 1.21 9.19
N ILE A 83 -7.81 -0.04 8.81
CA ILE A 83 -8.74 -1.15 9.07
C ILE A 83 -8.91 -1.35 10.58
N SER A 84 -7.80 -1.36 11.32
CA SER A 84 -7.80 -1.55 12.77
C SER A 84 -8.54 -0.43 13.50
N LEU A 85 -8.27 0.83 13.16
CA LEU A 85 -8.99 1.98 13.72
C LEU A 85 -10.47 1.98 13.34
N SER A 86 -10.81 1.63 12.10
CA SER A 86 -12.20 1.54 11.65
C SER A 86 -12.97 0.47 12.42
N TYR A 87 -12.35 -0.69 12.63
CA TYR A 87 -12.93 -1.75 13.45
C TYR A 87 -13.18 -1.28 14.89
N PHE A 88 -12.20 -0.62 15.51
CA PHE A 88 -12.36 -0.05 16.85
C PHE A 88 -13.53 0.94 16.92
N LEU A 89 -13.66 1.85 15.94
CA LEU A 89 -14.77 2.80 15.89
C LEU A 89 -16.13 2.12 15.74
N ILE A 90 -16.23 1.05 14.96
CA ILE A 90 -17.46 0.26 14.83
C ILE A 90 -17.83 -0.37 16.18
N VAL A 91 -16.88 -1.01 16.87
CA VAL A 91 -17.11 -1.59 18.20
C VAL A 91 -17.54 -0.52 19.19
N ALA A 92 -16.88 0.64 19.20
CA ALA A 92 -17.24 1.76 20.06
C ALA A 92 -18.67 2.27 19.77
N PHE A 93 -19.05 2.40 18.50
CA PHE A 93 -20.38 2.86 18.10
C PHE A 93 -21.48 1.87 18.51
N ILE A 94 -21.28 0.57 18.25
CA ILE A 94 -22.23 -0.48 18.66
C ILE A 94 -22.36 -0.51 20.18
N SER A 95 -21.23 -0.42 20.89
CA SER A 95 -21.19 -0.40 22.36
C SER A 95 -21.94 0.79 22.93
N PHE A 96 -21.75 1.98 22.35
CA PHE A 96 -22.48 3.19 22.74
C PHE A 96 -23.98 3.06 22.52
N PHE A 97 -24.39 2.49 21.38
CA PHE A 97 -25.80 2.25 21.08
C PHE A 97 -26.43 1.25 22.06
N LEU A 98 -25.75 0.15 22.36
CA LEU A 98 -26.19 -0.85 23.33
C LEU A 98 -26.26 -0.29 24.75
N TYR A 99 -25.28 0.52 25.15
CA TYR A 99 -25.27 1.18 26.46
C TYR A 99 -26.51 2.08 26.63
N LYS A 100 -26.86 2.86 25.60
CA LYS A 100 -28.01 3.78 25.65
C LYS A 100 -29.36 3.07 25.61
N LYS A 101 -29.52 2.05 24.76
CA LYS A 101 -30.83 1.43 24.49
C LYS A 101 -31.09 0.15 25.29
N ASN A 102 -30.07 -0.66 25.51
CA ASN A 102 -30.18 -2.02 26.05
C ASN A 102 -29.08 -2.30 27.09
N ARG A 103 -29.06 -1.51 28.17
CA ARG A 103 -28.00 -1.54 29.19
C ARG A 103 -27.72 -2.94 29.77
N LYS A 104 -28.74 -3.80 29.90
CA LYS A 104 -28.55 -5.18 30.38
C LYS A 104 -27.67 -6.01 29.44
N ILE A 105 -27.96 -5.98 28.13
CA ILE A 105 -27.18 -6.65 27.09
C ILE A 105 -25.75 -6.09 27.04
N PHE A 106 -25.59 -4.78 27.22
CA PHE A 106 -24.27 -4.16 27.29
C PHE A 106 -23.44 -4.69 28.46
N ILE A 107 -24.02 -4.83 29.66
CA ILE A 107 -23.32 -5.36 30.84
C ILE A 107 -22.96 -6.83 30.61
N ASP A 108 -23.88 -7.63 30.10
CA ASP A 108 -23.65 -9.06 29.83
C ASP A 108 -22.55 -9.28 28.78
N GLY A 109 -22.45 -8.39 27.78
CA GLY A 109 -21.44 -8.42 26.72
C GLY A 109 -20.17 -7.60 26.97
N ALA A 110 -20.07 -6.91 28.10
CA ALA A 110 -19.02 -5.91 28.35
C ALA A 110 -17.60 -6.48 28.21
N ILE A 111 -17.40 -7.71 28.67
CA ILE A 111 -16.11 -8.39 28.59
C ILE A 111 -15.66 -8.55 27.14
N VAL A 112 -16.56 -9.00 26.26
CA VAL A 112 -16.27 -9.19 24.83
C VAL A 112 -15.93 -7.86 24.17
N ILE A 113 -16.70 -6.81 24.48
CA ILE A 113 -16.46 -5.45 23.98
C ILE A 113 -15.08 -4.95 24.41
N VAL A 114 -14.70 -5.13 25.67
CA VAL A 114 -13.40 -4.69 26.20
C VAL A 114 -12.24 -5.44 25.51
N PHE A 115 -12.31 -6.76 25.42
CA PHE A 115 -11.25 -7.56 24.79
C PHE A 115 -11.08 -7.23 23.30
N THR A 116 -12.18 -7.18 22.55
CA THR A 116 -12.13 -6.84 21.12
C THR A 116 -11.61 -5.43 20.89
N SER A 117 -12.02 -4.47 21.73
CA SER A 117 -11.49 -3.10 21.70
C SER A 117 -10.00 -3.04 21.98
N PHE A 118 -9.53 -3.78 22.99
CA PHE A 118 -8.13 -3.81 23.37
C PHE A 118 -7.25 -4.40 22.27
N ILE A 119 -7.68 -5.51 21.65
CA ILE A 119 -6.99 -6.13 20.50
C ILE A 119 -6.91 -5.16 19.32
N ALA A 120 -8.01 -4.47 19.01
CA ALA A 120 -8.04 -3.50 17.93
C ALA A 120 -7.04 -2.35 18.19
N ILE A 121 -7.07 -1.75 19.38
CA ILE A 121 -6.15 -0.69 19.77
C ILE A 121 -4.69 -1.17 19.70
N TYR A 122 -4.41 -2.37 20.19
CA TYR A 122 -3.06 -2.95 20.15
C TYR A 122 -2.53 -3.03 18.71
N ILE A 123 -3.32 -3.56 17.78
CA ILE A 123 -2.96 -3.66 16.36
C ILE A 123 -2.77 -2.26 15.74
N ALA A 124 -3.60 -1.28 16.13
CA ALA A 124 -3.45 0.09 15.65
C ALA A 124 -2.16 0.74 16.14
N ILE A 125 -1.79 0.54 17.41
CA ILE A 125 -0.53 1.06 17.97
C ILE A 125 0.67 0.43 17.26
N ASP A 126 0.67 -0.89 17.12
CA ASP A 126 1.70 -1.66 16.41
C ASP A 126 1.87 -1.13 14.97
N ALA A 127 0.78 -1.06 14.20
CA ALA A 127 0.81 -0.53 12.84
C ALA A 127 1.23 0.95 12.78
N SER A 128 0.91 1.77 13.80
CA SER A 128 1.32 3.17 13.85
C SER A 128 2.82 3.32 14.07
N VAL A 129 3.43 2.47 14.91
CA VAL A 129 4.88 2.45 15.12
C VAL A 129 5.60 1.98 13.85
N ASP A 130 5.14 0.88 13.27
CA ASP A 130 5.67 0.35 12.00
C ASP A 130 5.61 1.39 10.89
N LEU A 131 4.48 2.11 10.78
CA LEU A 131 4.30 3.15 9.76
C LEU A 131 5.26 4.31 10.00
N SER A 132 5.47 4.72 11.24
CA SER A 132 6.43 5.77 11.57
C SER A 132 7.85 5.40 11.16
N ILE A 133 8.27 4.16 11.42
CA ILE A 133 9.59 3.65 11.03
C ILE A 133 9.70 3.61 9.51
N ALA A 134 8.69 3.05 8.83
CA ALA A 134 8.67 2.95 7.38
C ALA A 134 8.73 4.32 6.69
N LEU A 135 8.06 5.34 7.24
CA LEU A 135 8.11 6.70 6.70
C LEU A 135 9.48 7.38 6.90
N GLN A 136 10.19 7.05 7.98
CA GLN A 136 11.57 7.54 8.18
C GLN A 136 12.52 6.92 7.16
N ASP A 137 12.41 5.62 6.94
CA ASP A 137 13.21 4.88 5.95
C ASP A 137 12.95 5.41 4.53
N LEU A 138 11.67 5.58 4.18
CA LEU A 138 11.24 6.11 2.89
C LEU A 138 11.76 7.55 2.67
N LYS A 139 11.79 8.38 3.71
CA LYS A 139 12.40 9.71 3.65
C LYS A 139 13.90 9.64 3.32
N LEU A 140 14.64 8.69 3.90
CA LEU A 140 16.06 8.52 3.63
C LEU A 140 16.29 8.13 2.17
N HIS A 141 15.52 7.18 1.65
CA HIS A 141 15.60 6.75 0.26
C HIS A 141 15.27 7.89 -0.72
N TYR A 142 14.22 8.65 -0.44
CA TYR A 142 13.86 9.83 -1.24
C TYR A 142 15.00 10.85 -1.29
N LEU A 143 15.63 11.16 -0.15
CA LEU A 143 16.73 12.13 -0.08
C LEU A 143 17.98 11.66 -0.81
N ARG A 144 18.22 10.34 -0.92
CA ARG A 144 19.34 9.81 -1.72
C ARG A 144 19.09 9.91 -3.22
N LEU A 145 17.84 9.73 -3.66
CA LEU A 145 17.46 9.81 -5.08
C LEU A 145 17.38 11.25 -5.60
N THR A 146 17.16 12.23 -4.73
CA THR A 146 16.87 13.63 -5.11
C THR A 146 18.00 14.60 -4.79
N LYS A 147 19.13 14.12 -4.25
CA LYS A 147 20.31 14.92 -3.93
C LYS A 147 21.43 14.64 -4.92
#